data_AF-A0A358C3V5-F1
#
_entry.id   AF-A0A358C3V5-F1
#
_cell.length_a   1.000
_cell.length_b   1.000
_cell.length_c   1.000
_cell.angle_alpha   90.00
_cell.angle_beta   90.00
_cell.angle_gamma   90.00
#
_symmetry.space_group_name_H-M   'P 1'
#
loop_
_entity.id
_entity.type
_entity.pdbx_description
1 polymer ?
#
loop_
_entity_poly.entity_id
_entity_poly.type
_entity_poly.pdbx_seq_one_letter_code
_entity_poly.pdbx_strand_id
1 'polypeptide(L)'
;MLTVLGIVDETIDGLKRQGVEPHIVVAFRGPAVRFLSADSGVIPPEHAATAMELADRVEKLAARGVRVEACGITTRMMKIDHAKLIKGAHPVANTFNSLIGYQTKGYALIPVF
;
A
#
# COMPACT_ATOMS: atom_id res chain seq x y z
N MET A 1 -0.06 0.71 11.10
CA MET A 1 -0.20 0.24 9.70
C MET A 1 -1.45 -0.60 9.48
N LEU A 2 -1.64 -1.74 10.18
CA LEU A 2 -2.87 -2.56 10.04
C LEU A 2 -4.15 -1.76 10.32
N THR A 3 -4.16 -0.95 11.38
CA THR A 3 -5.28 -0.05 11.71
C THR A 3 -5.62 0.90 10.56
N VAL A 4 -4.60 1.47 9.92
CA VAL A 4 -4.79 2.41 8.80
C VAL A 4 -5.40 1.70 7.59
N LEU A 5 -4.94 0.49 7.26
CA LEU A 5 -5.55 -0.30 6.19
C LEU A 5 -7.01 -0.68 6.51
N GLY A 6 -7.33 -0.92 7.78
CA GLY A 6 -8.72 -1.09 8.22
C GLY A 6 -9.57 0.17 8.03
N ILE A 7 -9.01 1.34 8.31
CA ILE A 7 -9.69 2.63 8.08
C ILE A 7 -9.91 2.86 6.57
N VAL A 8 -8.96 2.47 5.71
CA VAL A 8 -9.16 2.52 4.25
C VAL A 8 -10.35 1.66 3.83
N ASP A 9 -10.47 0.45 4.38
CA ASP A 9 -11.58 -0.46 4.12
C ASP A 9 -12.94 0.19 4.50
N GLU A 10 -13.02 0.77 5.70
CA GLU A 10 -14.21 1.49 6.17
C GLU A 10 -14.49 2.75 5.32
N THR A 11 -13.45 3.43 4.83
CA THR A 11 -13.56 4.61 3.97
C THR A 11 -14.21 4.24 2.63
N ILE A 12 -13.86 3.09 2.04
CA ILE A 12 -14.50 2.59 0.82
C ILE A 12 -16.01 2.42 1.06
N ASP A 13 -16.41 1.82 2.18
CA ASP A 13 -17.82 1.63 2.52
C ASP A 13 -18.54 2.95 2.82
N GLY A 14 -17.87 3.90 3.47
CA GLY A 14 -18.37 5.25 3.71
C GLY A 14 -18.69 6.00 2.42
N LEU A 15 -17.75 6.00 1.47
CA LEU A 15 -17.92 6.66 0.17
C LEU A 15 -19.06 6.02 -0.63
N LYS A 16 -19.09 4.68 -0.70
CA LYS A 16 -20.16 3.96 -1.41
C LYS A 16 -21.54 4.22 -0.83
N ARG A 17 -21.68 4.27 0.50
CA ARG A 17 -22.96 4.63 1.18
C ARG A 17 -23.45 6.03 0.84
N GLN A 18 -22.55 6.93 0.47
CA GLN A 18 -22.88 8.29 0.03
C GLN A 18 -23.07 8.40 -1.49
N GLY A 19 -23.04 7.29 -2.24
CA GLY A 19 -23.16 7.28 -3.69
C GLY A 19 -21.90 7.78 -4.41
N VAL A 20 -20.74 7.79 -3.74
CA VAL A 20 -19.46 8.20 -4.31
C VAL A 20 -18.65 6.96 -4.69
N GLU A 21 -18.20 6.89 -5.94
CA GLU A 21 -17.31 5.80 -6.39
C GLU A 21 -15.88 6.02 -5.84
N PRO A 22 -15.33 5.08 -5.05
CA PRO A 22 -14.04 5.25 -4.41
C PRO A 22 -12.88 4.98 -5.36
N HIS A 23 -12.04 5.99 -5.57
CA HIS A 23 -10.74 5.86 -6.25
C HIS A 23 -9.60 6.08 -5.25
N ILE A 24 -9.05 4.98 -4.71
CA ILE A 24 -8.08 5.04 -3.62
C ILE A 24 -6.74 4.44 -4.04
N VAL A 25 -5.67 5.18 -3.72
CA VAL A 25 -4.28 4.75 -3.87
C VAL A 25 -3.62 4.75 -2.50
N VAL A 26 -3.00 3.63 -2.12
CA VAL A 26 -2.21 3.51 -0.90
C VAL A 26 -0.74 3.34 -1.28
N ALA A 27 0.06 4.38 -1.05
CA ALA A 27 1.48 4.37 -1.39
C ALA A 27 2.34 4.04 -0.17
N PHE A 28 3.00 2.88 -0.18
CA PHE A 28 3.98 2.49 0.82
C PHE A 28 5.33 3.15 0.52
N ARG A 29 5.85 3.86 1.52
CA ARG A 29 7.09 4.63 1.46
C ARG A 29 8.00 4.26 2.62
N GLY A 30 9.30 4.54 2.45
CA GLY A 30 10.29 4.31 3.51
C GLY A 30 10.29 2.87 4.03
N PRO A 31 10.66 2.64 5.31
CA PRO A 31 10.76 1.29 5.88
C PRO A 31 9.49 0.44 5.77
N ALA A 32 8.31 1.05 5.67
CA ALA A 32 7.05 0.34 5.53
C ALA A 32 6.99 -0.55 4.27
N VAL A 33 7.78 -0.24 3.23
CA VAL A 33 7.84 -1.00 1.98
C VAL A 33 8.26 -2.46 2.21
N ARG A 34 9.04 -2.75 3.27
CA ARG A 34 9.47 -4.13 3.62
C ARG A 34 8.29 -5.07 3.84
N PHE A 35 7.19 -4.55 4.39
CA PHE A 35 6.00 -5.34 4.68
C PHE A 35 5.19 -5.72 3.43
N LEU A 36 5.51 -5.12 2.26
CA LEU A 36 4.96 -5.56 0.98
C LEU A 36 5.78 -6.69 0.33
N SER A 37 6.82 -7.19 0.99
CA SER A 37 7.62 -8.31 0.51
C SER A 37 7.05 -9.64 1.03
N ALA A 38 6.95 -10.64 0.16
CA ALA A 38 6.72 -12.04 0.53
C ALA A 38 8.00 -12.72 1.05
N ASP A 39 9.16 -12.08 0.89
CA ASP A 39 10.43 -12.52 1.50
C ASP A 39 10.47 -12.13 2.98
N SER A 40 10.39 -13.11 3.87
CA SER A 40 10.47 -12.87 5.33
C SER A 40 11.84 -12.38 5.77
N GLY A 41 12.91 -12.58 4.99
CA GLY A 41 14.27 -12.16 5.34
C GLY A 41 14.48 -10.65 5.38
N VAL A 42 13.60 -9.86 4.76
CA VAL A 42 13.66 -8.39 4.81
C VAL A 42 12.79 -7.78 5.91
N ILE A 43 11.98 -8.61 6.57
CA ILE A 43 11.03 -8.23 7.62
C ILE A 43 11.63 -8.60 8.99
N PRO A 44 11.61 -7.70 9.98
CA PRO A 44 12.04 -8.05 11.34
C PRO A 44 11.22 -9.22 11.91
N PRO A 45 11.84 -10.25 12.52
CA PRO A 45 11.14 -11.45 13.00
C PRO A 45 9.96 -11.15 13.95
N GLU A 46 10.09 -10.13 14.79
CA GLU A 46 9.05 -9.65 15.70
C GLU A 46 7.78 -9.14 15.00
N HIS A 47 7.85 -8.87 13.70
CA HIS A 47 6.74 -8.41 12.88
C HIS A 47 6.23 -9.45 11.88
N ALA A 48 6.71 -10.71 11.93
CA ALA A 48 6.31 -11.74 10.97
C ALA A 48 4.79 -11.99 10.95
N ALA A 49 4.16 -12.09 12.12
CA ALA A 49 2.70 -12.26 12.24
C ALA A 49 1.94 -11.05 11.66
N THR A 50 2.40 -9.84 11.99
CA THR A 50 1.83 -8.59 11.46
C THR A 50 1.96 -8.49 9.94
N ALA A 51 3.06 -8.98 9.37
CA ALA A 51 3.29 -8.97 7.93
C ALA A 51 2.34 -9.93 7.19
N MET A 52 2.06 -11.10 7.76
CA MET A 52 1.06 -12.03 7.21
C MET A 52 -0.33 -11.40 7.18
N GLU A 53 -0.74 -10.76 8.28
CA GLU A 53 -2.03 -10.06 8.35
C GLU A 53 -2.09 -8.87 7.38
N LEU A 54 -0.98 -8.16 7.21
CA LEU A 54 -0.91 -7.08 6.24
C LEU A 54 -1.08 -7.60 4.81
N ALA A 55 -0.47 -8.73 4.48
CA ALA A 55 -0.58 -9.33 3.16
C ALA A 55 -2.04 -9.65 2.81
N ASP A 56 -2.76 -10.30 3.74
CA ASP A 56 -4.19 -10.57 3.60
C ASP A 56 -5.02 -9.30 3.43
N ARG A 57 -4.75 -8.25 4.22
CA ARG A 57 -5.45 -6.96 4.10
C ARG A 57 -5.16 -6.26 2.78
N VAL A 58 -3.92 -6.26 2.31
CA VAL A 58 -3.53 -5.67 1.01
C VAL A 58 -4.23 -6.39 -0.13
N GLU A 59 -4.28 -7.73 -0.10
CA GLU A 59 -4.99 -8.51 -1.11
C GLU A 59 -6.49 -8.19 -1.11
N LYS A 60 -7.13 -8.13 0.06
CA LYS A 60 -8.54 -7.74 0.21
C LYS A 60 -8.82 -6.35 -0.34
N LEU A 61 -8.01 -5.35 0.05
CA LEU A 61 -8.16 -3.98 -0.46
C LEU A 61 -7.96 -3.90 -1.98
N ALA A 62 -6.98 -4.62 -2.52
CA ALA A 62 -6.75 -4.69 -3.96
C ALA A 62 -7.96 -5.31 -4.69
N ALA A 63 -8.57 -6.36 -4.13
CA ALA A 63 -9.81 -6.94 -4.66
C ALA A 63 -11.00 -5.97 -4.62
N ARG A 64 -10.97 -4.96 -3.73
CA ARG A 64 -11.95 -3.87 -3.66
C ARG A 64 -11.61 -2.68 -4.57
N GLY A 65 -10.56 -2.76 -5.38
CA GLY A 65 -10.15 -1.73 -6.34
C GLY A 65 -9.10 -0.75 -5.82
N VAL A 66 -8.54 -0.96 -4.63
CA VAL A 66 -7.47 -0.09 -4.11
C VAL A 66 -6.16 -0.36 -4.86
N ARG A 67 -5.53 0.71 -5.35
CA ARG A 67 -4.18 0.66 -5.92
C ARG A 67 -3.13 0.71 -4.80
N VAL A 68 -2.49 -0.40 -4.47
CA VAL A 68 -1.39 -0.43 -3.50
C VAL A 68 -0.05 -0.32 -4.21
N GLU A 69 0.72 0.72 -3.88
CA GLU A 69 2.01 1.02 -4.54
C GLU A 69 3.20 0.78 -3.61
N ALA A 70 4.21 0.07 -4.10
CA ALA A 70 5.50 -0.10 -3.45
C ALA A 70 6.55 0.84 -4.08
N CYS A 71 7.16 1.71 -3.26
CA CYS A 71 8.13 2.67 -3.78
C CYS A 71 9.40 1.99 -4.34
N GLY A 72 9.65 2.20 -5.64
CA GLY A 72 10.78 1.69 -6.40
C GLY A 72 12.14 2.19 -5.93
N ILE A 73 12.21 3.41 -5.39
CA ILE A 73 13.44 3.92 -4.78
C ILE A 73 13.78 3.07 -3.55
N THR A 74 12.82 2.89 -2.64
CA THR A 74 13.07 2.16 -1.40
C THR A 74 13.28 0.67 -1.60
N THR A 75 12.50 0.02 -2.46
CA THR A 75 12.69 -1.40 -2.79
C THR A 75 14.11 -1.66 -3.30
N ARG A 76 14.64 -0.80 -4.19
CA ARG A 76 16.03 -0.89 -4.66
C ARG A 76 17.05 -0.69 -3.54
N MET A 77 16.87 0.33 -2.69
CA MET A 77 17.76 0.58 -1.54
C MET A 77 17.79 -0.59 -0.55
N MET A 78 16.65 -1.25 -0.36
CA MET A 78 16.49 -2.38 0.54
C MET A 78 16.71 -3.74 -0.12
N LYS A 79 17.09 -3.77 -1.41
CA LYS A 79 17.30 -4.99 -2.21
C LYS A 79 16.08 -5.93 -2.20
N ILE A 80 14.86 -5.36 -2.16
CA ILE A 80 13.61 -6.10 -2.26
C ILE A 80 13.36 -6.41 -3.75
N ASP A 81 13.29 -7.69 -4.08
CA ASP A 81 12.93 -8.16 -5.41
C ASP A 81 11.46 -7.86 -5.70
N HIS A 82 11.18 -7.16 -6.80
CA HIS A 82 9.82 -6.82 -7.21
C HIS A 82 8.98 -8.07 -7.53
N ALA A 83 9.60 -9.16 -7.98
CA ALA A 83 8.92 -10.44 -8.21
C ALA A 83 8.46 -11.10 -6.90
N LYS A 84 9.03 -10.69 -5.75
CA LYS A 84 8.63 -11.15 -4.43
C LYS A 84 7.67 -10.20 -3.71
N LEU A 85 7.07 -9.24 -4.39
CA LEU A 85 6.01 -8.43 -3.78
C LEU A 85 4.76 -9.27 -3.53
N ILE A 86 4.06 -9.00 -2.43
CA ILE A 86 2.80 -9.65 -2.10
C ILE A 86 1.73 -9.35 -3.16
N LYS A 87 0.76 -10.26 -3.30
CA LYS A 87 -0.36 -10.08 -4.22
C LYS A 87 -1.12 -8.78 -3.91
N GLY A 88 -1.43 -8.01 -4.95
CA GLY A 88 -2.11 -6.71 -4.83
C GLY A 88 -1.17 -5.52 -4.65
N ALA A 89 0.10 -5.72 -4.29
CA ALA A 89 1.10 -4.67 -4.25
C ALA A 89 1.77 -4.50 -5.63
N HIS A 90 2.00 -3.26 -6.03
CA HIS A 90 2.55 -2.95 -7.34
C HIS A 90 3.78 -2.06 -7.23
N PRO A 91 4.94 -2.47 -7.79
CA PRO A 91 6.09 -1.60 -7.81
C PRO A 91 5.83 -0.39 -8.72
N VAL A 92 6.24 0.79 -8.25
CA VAL A 92 6.26 2.03 -9.06
C VAL A 92 7.66 2.64 -9.00
N ALA A 93 8.10 3.35 -10.04
CA ALA A 93 9.46 3.90 -10.06
C ALA A 93 9.77 4.82 -8.86
N ASN A 94 8.81 5.68 -8.51
CA ASN A 94 8.91 6.64 -7.41
C ASN A 94 7.50 7.06 -6.96
N THR A 95 7.13 6.82 -5.70
CA THR A 95 5.83 7.23 -5.16
C THR A 95 5.66 8.74 -5.04
N PHE A 96 6.73 9.54 -5.11
CA PHE A 96 6.60 11.00 -5.19
C PHE A 96 6.07 11.40 -6.56
N ASN A 97 6.55 10.74 -7.63
CA ASN A 97 6.02 10.96 -8.98
C ASN A 97 4.56 10.53 -9.04
N SER A 98 4.21 9.38 -8.44
CA SER A 98 2.82 8.95 -8.30
C SER A 98 1.99 10.01 -7.58
N LEU A 99 2.44 10.49 -6.42
CA LEU A 99 1.71 11.48 -5.62
C LEU A 99 1.46 12.78 -6.40
N ILE A 100 2.49 13.34 -7.02
CA ILE A 100 2.36 14.53 -7.88
C ILE A 100 1.34 14.25 -8.99
N GLY A 101 1.47 13.12 -9.68
CA GLY A 101 0.55 12.71 -10.74
C GLY A 101 -0.91 12.61 -10.27
N TYR A 102 -1.18 11.95 -9.16
CA TYR A 102 -2.54 11.83 -8.62
C TYR A 102 -3.09 13.19 -8.15
N GLN A 103 -2.30 14.00 -7.45
CA GLN A 103 -2.74 15.31 -7.00
C GLN A 103 -3.06 16.25 -8.17
N THR A 104 -2.29 16.21 -9.26
CA THR A 104 -2.61 16.97 -10.49
C THR A 104 -3.91 16.52 -11.17
N LYS A 105 -4.36 15.29 -10.90
CA LYS A 105 -5.66 14.75 -11.35
C LYS A 105 -6.80 15.02 -10.35
N GLY A 106 -6.56 15.84 -9.32
CA GLY A 106 -7.57 16.21 -8.32
C GLY A 106 -7.70 15.25 -7.15
N TYR A 107 -6.77 14.29 -6.97
CA TYR A 107 -6.79 13.41 -5.80
C TYR A 107 -6.41 14.20 -4.55
N ALA A 108 -7.16 13.98 -3.47
CA ALA A 108 -6.80 14.48 -2.15
C ALA A 108 -5.70 13.61 -1.52
N LEU A 109 -4.75 14.23 -0.83
CA LEU A 109 -3.72 13.55 -0.06
C LEU A 109 -4.20 13.38 1.39
N ILE A 110 -4.19 12.14 1.87
CA ILE A 110 -4.33 11.82 3.29
C ILE A 110 -2.95 11.35 3.78
N PRO A 111 -2.19 12.21 4.50
CA PRO A 111 -0.91 11.80 5.04
C PRO A 111 -1.11 10.86 6.24
N VAL A 112 -0.28 9.82 6.32
CA VAL A 112 -0.25 8.86 7.42
C VAL A 112 1.15 8.89 8.01
N PHE A 113 1.25 9.10 9.32
CA PHE A 113 2.50 9.25 10.07
C PHE A 113 2.71 8.07 11.03
#